data_AF-A0A7Y8IP36-F1
#
_entry.id   AF-A0A7Y8IP36-F1
#
_cell.length_a   1.000
_cell.length_b   1.000
_cell.length_c   1.000
_cell.angle_alpha   90.00
_cell.angle_beta   90.00
_cell.angle_gamma   90.00
#
_symmetry.space_group_name_H-M   'P 1'
#
loop_
_entity.id
_entity.type
_entity.pdbx_description
1 polymer ?
#
loop_
_entity_poly.entity_id
_entity_poly.type
_entity_poly.pdbx_seq_one_letter_code
_entity_poly.pdbx_strand_id
1 'polypeptide(L)'
;MRRILIIGFGNSLQGDDGVGPAVVARLAACPLPPGVRVVEGGTDSLRLPQLWEGEEEVWVVDAVTSGATPGTLPRVGHEQLLQEPQHHASAHTLSLPESLRWLELACPELASVRYELWGIEVAT
;
A
#
# COMPACT_ATOMS: atom_id res chain seq x y z
N MET A 1 18.03 13.30 3.09
CA MET A 1 17.25 12.70 1.99
C MET A 1 16.09 11.97 2.65
N ARG A 2 14.86 12.14 2.14
CA ARG A 2 13.70 11.45 2.74
C ARG A 2 13.81 9.96 2.52
N ARG A 3 13.52 9.17 3.56
CA ARG A 3 13.45 7.70 3.46
C ARG A 3 12.04 7.25 3.09
N ILE A 4 11.91 6.45 2.03
CA ILE A 4 10.63 5.99 1.48
C ILE A 4 10.65 4.45 1.43
N LEU A 5 9.61 3.85 1.99
CA LEU A 5 9.28 2.43 1.81
C LEU A 5 8.17 2.30 0.77
N ILE A 6 8.42 1.61 -0.33
CA ILE A 6 7.39 1.20 -1.28
C ILE A 6 6.97 -0.22 -0.93
N ILE A 7 5.69 -0.42 -0.65
CA ILE A 7 5.13 -1.73 -0.29
C ILE A 7 4.04 -2.12 -1.30
N GLY A 8 4.18 -3.30 -1.90
CA GLY A 8 3.17 -3.86 -2.80
C GLY A 8 2.29 -4.86 -2.05
N PHE A 9 0.99 -4.58 -1.94
CA PHE A 9 0.00 -5.54 -1.44
C PHE A 9 -0.75 -6.23 -2.59
N GLY A 10 -1.32 -7.38 -2.28
CA GLY A 10 -2.15 -8.16 -3.21
C GLY A 10 -1.73 -9.62 -3.32
N ASN A 11 -2.53 -10.40 -4.03
CA ASN A 11 -2.35 -11.83 -4.22
C ASN A 11 -1.94 -12.14 -5.67
N SER A 12 -0.68 -12.53 -5.86
CA SER A 12 -0.13 -12.95 -7.17
C SER A 12 -0.87 -14.13 -7.83
N LEU A 13 -1.67 -14.88 -7.07
CA LEU A 13 -2.49 -15.99 -7.57
C LEU A 13 -3.91 -15.56 -7.99
N GLN A 14 -4.28 -14.29 -7.80
CA GLN A 14 -5.63 -13.77 -8.05
C GLN A 14 -5.63 -12.70 -9.17
N GLY A 15 -5.02 -13.04 -10.31
CA GLY A 15 -5.07 -12.19 -11.51
C GLY A 15 -4.51 -10.78 -11.26
N ASP A 16 -5.31 -9.76 -11.56
CA ASP A 16 -4.93 -8.36 -11.42
C ASP A 16 -4.71 -7.91 -9.96
N ASP A 17 -5.21 -8.65 -8.97
CA ASP A 17 -4.87 -8.44 -7.55
C ASP A 17 -3.36 -8.64 -7.30
N GLY A 18 -2.67 -9.37 -8.18
CA GLY A 18 -1.22 -9.56 -8.14
C GLY A 18 -0.38 -8.35 -8.55
N VAL A 19 -1.01 -7.21 -8.87
CA VAL A 19 -0.31 -6.07 -9.46
C VAL A 19 0.69 -5.40 -8.50
N GLY A 20 0.39 -5.32 -7.19
CA GLY A 20 1.32 -4.77 -6.20
C GLY A 20 2.64 -5.55 -6.14
N PRO A 21 2.63 -6.87 -5.90
CA PRO A 21 3.82 -7.72 -5.99
C PRO A 21 4.54 -7.62 -7.34
N ALA A 22 3.81 -7.53 -8.46
CA ALA A 22 4.41 -7.38 -9.77
C ALA A 22 5.20 -6.06 -9.93
N VAL A 23 4.66 -4.95 -9.41
CA VAL A 23 5.36 -3.65 -9.40
C VAL A 23 6.59 -3.71 -8.51
N VAL A 24 6.46 -4.28 -7.30
CA VAL A 24 7.59 -4.47 -6.38
C VAL A 24 8.72 -5.26 -7.03
N ALA A 25 8.41 -6.39 -7.65
CA ALA A 25 9.40 -7.22 -8.35
C ALA A 25 10.10 -6.44 -9.48
N ARG A 26 9.36 -5.62 -10.22
CA ARG A 26 9.93 -4.79 -11.29
C ARG A 26 10.85 -3.70 -10.77
N LEU A 27 10.47 -3.03 -9.68
CA LEU A 27 11.27 -1.98 -9.03
C LEU A 27 12.53 -2.54 -8.37
N ALA A 28 12.44 -3.71 -7.74
CA ALA A 28 13.58 -4.39 -7.13
C ALA A 28 14.67 -4.78 -8.15
N ALA A 29 14.30 -4.95 -9.42
CA ALA A 29 15.22 -5.21 -10.53
C ALA A 29 15.87 -3.94 -11.12
N CYS A 30 15.56 -2.75 -10.60
CA CYS A 30 16.07 -1.47 -11.07
C CYS A 30 17.00 -0.82 -10.03
N PRO A 31 17.95 0.04 -10.46
CA PRO A 31 18.66 0.90 -9.52
C PRO A 31 17.69 1.89 -8.88
N LEU A 32 17.54 1.80 -7.56
CA LEU A 32 16.69 2.69 -6.79
C LEU A 32 17.46 3.93 -6.31
N PRO A 33 16.80 5.10 -6.18
CA PRO A 33 17.40 6.26 -5.55
C PRO A 33 17.83 5.96 -4.09
N PRO A 34 18.87 6.64 -3.57
CA PRO A 34 19.25 6.50 -2.17
C PRO A 34 18.08 6.82 -1.22
N GLY A 35 17.87 5.94 -0.23
CA GLY A 35 16.79 6.08 0.75
C GLY A 35 15.44 5.50 0.32
N VAL A 36 15.35 4.90 -0.88
CA VAL A 36 14.15 4.17 -1.32
C VAL A 36 14.36 2.67 -1.11
N ARG A 37 13.43 2.02 -0.42
CA ARG A 37 13.38 0.57 -0.23
C ARG A 37 12.05 0.04 -0.77
N VAL A 38 12.06 -1.16 -1.32
CA VAL A 38 10.87 -1.77 -1.94
C VAL A 38 10.69 -3.16 -1.34
N VAL A 39 9.47 -3.48 -0.90
CA VAL A 39 9.16 -4.72 -0.18
C VAL A 39 7.80 -5.27 -0.61
N GLU A 40 7.67 -6.59 -0.67
CA GLU A 40 6.38 -7.26 -0.87
C GLU A 40 5.62 -7.36 0.47
N GLY A 41 4.41 -6.81 0.52
CA GLY A 41 3.56 -6.79 1.71
C GLY A 41 2.71 -8.06 1.87
N GLY A 42 2.47 -8.79 0.78
CA GLY A 42 1.52 -9.90 0.75
C GLY A 42 0.07 -9.41 0.75
N THR A 43 -0.83 -10.13 1.41
CA THR A 43 -2.27 -9.85 1.38
C THR A 43 -2.81 -9.18 2.65
N ASP A 44 -1.94 -8.86 3.62
CA ASP A 44 -2.35 -8.30 4.90
C ASP A 44 -1.53 -7.05 5.22
N SER A 45 -2.19 -5.89 5.19
CA SER A 45 -1.55 -4.60 5.43
C SER A 45 -1.18 -4.36 6.91
N LEU A 46 -1.71 -5.15 7.85
CA LEU A 46 -1.26 -5.15 9.24
C LEU A 46 0.17 -5.68 9.41
N ARG A 47 0.78 -6.21 8.34
CA ARG A 47 2.20 -6.60 8.31
C ARG A 47 3.18 -5.43 8.15
N LEU A 48 2.67 -4.21 7.93
CA LEU A 48 3.48 -3.02 7.74
C LEU A 48 4.51 -2.79 8.88
N PRO A 49 4.18 -2.91 10.18
CA PRO A 49 5.13 -2.67 11.26
C PRO A 49 6.37 -3.58 11.20
N GLN A 50 6.22 -4.82 10.74
CA GLN A 50 7.33 -5.78 10.63
C GLN A 50 8.23 -5.50 9.42
N LEU A 51 7.72 -4.75 8.45
CA LEU A 51 8.43 -4.43 7.21
C LEU A 51 9.05 -3.05 7.25
N TRP A 52 8.63 -2.17 8.16
CA TRP A 52 9.07 -0.78 8.29
C TRP A 52 10.38 -0.67 9.10
N GLU A 53 11.30 0.17 8.62
CA GLU A 53 12.64 0.40 9.19
C GLU A 53 12.87 1.88 9.57
N GLY A 54 11.78 2.60 9.87
CA GLY A 54 11.82 4.01 10.26
C GLY A 54 11.71 4.98 9.07
N GLU A 55 11.24 4.53 7.91
CA GLU A 55 10.98 5.42 6.78
C GLU A 55 9.94 6.50 7.12
N GLU A 56 10.18 7.71 6.64
CA GLU A 56 9.30 8.87 6.87
C GLU A 56 8.01 8.76 6.03
N GLU A 57 8.08 8.05 4.92
CA GLU A 57 6.96 7.85 4.00
C GLU A 57 6.82 6.37 3.62
N VAL A 58 5.57 5.92 3.53
CA VAL A 58 5.21 4.59 3.03
C VAL A 58 4.29 4.77 1.82
N TRP A 59 4.76 4.31 0.67
CA TRP A 59 3.99 4.28 -0.57
C TRP A 59 3.43 2.90 -0.78
N VAL A 60 2.12 2.78 -0.73
CA VAL A 60 1.40 1.53 -0.95
C VAL A 60 1.07 1.40 -2.42
N VAL A 61 1.39 0.26 -3.03
CA VAL A 61 0.96 -0.10 -4.38
C VAL A 61 -0.03 -1.24 -4.25
N ASP A 62 -1.23 -1.06 -4.77
CA ASP A 62 -2.31 -2.03 -4.63
C ASP A 62 -3.26 -2.01 -5.83
N ALA A 63 -3.95 -3.13 -6.04
CA ALA A 63 -5.09 -3.19 -6.93
C ALA A 63 -6.24 -2.35 -6.37
N VAL A 64 -6.94 -1.63 -7.24
CA VAL A 64 -8.12 -0.87 -6.84
C VAL A 64 -9.29 -1.08 -7.80
N THR A 65 -10.49 -0.90 -7.29
CA THR A 65 -11.73 -0.92 -8.07
C THR A 65 -12.51 0.34 -7.75
N SER A 66 -12.41 1.33 -8.64
CA SER A 66 -13.11 2.61 -8.52
C SER A 66 -14.17 2.79 -9.62
N GLY A 67 -14.20 1.91 -10.62
CA GLY A 67 -15.03 2.06 -11.81
C GLY A 67 -14.39 2.95 -12.88
N ALA A 68 -13.12 3.33 -12.70
CA ALA A 68 -12.33 3.99 -13.72
C ALA A 68 -11.96 3.01 -14.85
N THR A 69 -11.31 3.52 -15.91
CA THR A 69 -10.78 2.67 -16.97
C THR A 69 -9.67 1.76 -16.43
N PRO A 70 -9.67 0.44 -16.71
CA PRO A 70 -8.59 -0.45 -16.31
C PRO A 70 -7.21 0.09 -16.73
N GLY A 71 -6.22 -0.05 -15.84
CA GLY A 71 -4.88 0.53 -15.97
C GLY A 71 -4.76 2.00 -15.57
N THR A 72 -5.84 2.65 -15.13
CA THR A 72 -5.76 3.98 -14.51
C THR A 72 -4.96 3.90 -13.21
N LEU A 73 -4.14 4.92 -12.94
CA LEU A 73 -3.25 5.00 -11.78
C LEU A 73 -3.72 6.08 -10.79
N PRO A 74 -4.78 5.85 -10.01
CA PRO A 74 -5.20 6.81 -9.00
C PRO A 74 -4.14 6.93 -7.90
N ARG A 75 -3.96 8.18 -7.45
CA ARG A 75 -3.02 8.53 -6.37
C ARG A 75 -3.79 9.16 -5.23
N VAL A 76 -3.70 8.57 -4.04
CA VAL A 76 -4.41 9.02 -2.84
C VAL A 76 -3.39 9.36 -1.77
N GLY A 77 -3.38 10.62 -1.34
CA GLY A 77 -2.47 11.09 -0.30
C GLY A 77 -2.96 10.76 1.11
N HIS A 78 -2.06 10.84 2.09
CA HIS A 78 -2.27 10.48 3.50
C HIS A 78 -3.63 10.86 4.09
N GLU A 79 -3.97 12.16 4.13
CA GLU A 79 -5.22 12.63 4.72
C GLU A 79 -6.45 12.02 4.05
N GLN A 80 -6.46 11.99 2.72
CA GLN A 80 -7.57 11.40 1.97
C GLN A 80 -7.64 9.89 2.24
N LEU A 81 -6.50 9.20 2.23
CA LEU A 81 -6.42 7.76 2.43
C LEU A 81 -6.95 7.35 3.81
N LEU A 82 -6.65 8.12 4.87
CA LEU A 82 -7.15 7.85 6.22
C LEU A 82 -8.62 8.24 6.41
N GLN A 83 -9.13 9.16 5.59
CA GLN A 83 -10.54 9.58 5.60
C GLN A 83 -11.44 8.69 4.74
N GLU A 84 -10.88 7.79 3.92
CA GLU A 84 -11.67 6.88 3.09
C GLU A 84 -12.66 6.07 3.95
N PRO A 85 -13.94 5.99 3.53
CA PRO A 85 -14.96 5.28 4.26
C PRO A 85 -14.59 3.81 4.48
N GLN A 86 -15.07 3.28 5.61
CA GLN A 86 -14.94 1.86 5.92
C GLN A 86 -15.78 1.03 4.95
N HIS A 87 -15.10 0.28 4.08
CA HIS A 87 -15.73 -0.67 3.18
C HIS A 87 -15.46 -2.09 3.68
N HIS A 88 -16.40 -2.65 4.43
CA HIS A 88 -16.33 -4.03 4.87
C HIS A 88 -16.81 -4.94 3.74
N ALA A 89 -15.87 -5.51 2.98
CA ALA A 89 -16.19 -6.63 2.08
C ALA A 89 -16.43 -7.92 2.89
N SER A 90 -15.85 -8.04 4.09
CA SER A 90 -15.91 -9.20 4.97
C SER A 90 -15.60 -8.82 6.42
N ALA A 91 -16.10 -9.60 7.40
CA ALA A 91 -15.77 -9.43 8.82
C ALA A 91 -14.32 -9.84 9.17
N HIS A 92 -13.66 -10.59 8.27
CA HIS A 92 -12.33 -11.14 8.50
C HIS A 92 -11.21 -10.37 7.78
N THR A 93 -11.55 -9.31 7.05
CA THR A 93 -10.61 -8.55 6.24
C THR A 93 -10.78 -7.08 6.54
N LEU A 94 -9.69 -6.43 6.95
CA LEU A 94 -9.65 -4.98 7.03
C LEU A 94 -9.21 -4.42 5.68
N SER A 95 -9.86 -3.34 5.24
CA SER A 95 -9.37 -2.55 4.13
C SER A 95 -8.04 -1.86 4.51
N LEU A 96 -7.28 -1.43 3.50
CA LEU A 96 -6.04 -0.68 3.72
C LEU A 96 -6.25 0.58 4.58
N PRO A 97 -7.23 1.47 4.29
CA PRO A 97 -7.52 2.63 5.15
C PRO A 97 -7.82 2.29 6.61
N GLU A 98 -8.54 1.19 6.86
CA GLU A 98 -8.82 0.73 8.23
C GLU A 98 -7.56 0.26 8.91
N SER A 99 -6.77 -0.58 8.24
CA SER A 99 -5.54 -1.13 8.79
C SER A 99 -4.57 -0.03 9.16
N LEU A 100 -4.37 0.99 8.31
CA LEU A 100 -3.50 2.13 8.61
C LEU A 100 -3.96 2.90 9.86
N ARG A 101 -5.27 3.18 9.98
CA ARG A 101 -5.82 3.84 11.19
C ARG A 101 -5.61 3.02 12.46
N TRP A 102 -5.80 1.70 12.38
CA TRP A 102 -5.52 0.81 13.51
C TRP A 102 -4.05 0.82 13.88
N LEU A 103 -3.16 0.83 12.89
CA LEU A 103 -1.72 0.88 13.12
C LEU A 103 -1.26 2.21 13.75
N GLU A 104 -1.83 3.34 13.36
CA GLU A 104 -1.54 4.64 14.01
C GLU A 104 -1.93 4.66 15.49
N LEU A 105 -3.00 3.94 15.86
CA LEU A 105 -3.44 3.82 17.25
C LEU A 105 -2.61 2.79 18.04
N ALA A 106 -2.25 1.67 17.42
CA ALA A 106 -1.58 0.55 18.07
C ALA A 106 -0.05 0.69 18.14
N CYS A 107 0.54 1.43 17.19
CA CYS A 107 1.99 1.61 17.04
C CYS A 107 2.32 3.11 16.97
N PRO A 108 2.57 3.78 18.10
CA PRO A 108 2.82 5.22 18.16
C PRO A 108 3.94 5.71 17.23
N GLU A 109 4.92 4.85 16.92
CA GLU A 109 6.02 5.15 16.01
C GLU A 109 5.54 5.38 14.56
N LEU A 110 4.45 4.72 14.16
CA LEU A 110 3.85 4.86 12.84
C LEU A 110 2.95 6.10 12.71
N ALA A 111 2.58 6.75 13.81
CA ALA A 111 1.72 7.95 13.78
C ALA A 111 2.37 9.16 13.09
N SER A 112 3.71 9.13 12.90
CA SER A 112 4.45 10.17 12.18
C SER A 112 4.73 9.84 10.71
N VAL A 113 4.34 8.64 10.27
CA VAL A 113 4.61 8.17 8.91
C VAL A 113 3.56 8.73 7.96
N ARG A 114 4.03 9.27 6.83
CA ARG A 114 3.12 9.71 5.77
C ARG A 114 2.82 8.56 4.81
N TYR A 115 1.53 8.32 4.57
CA TYR A 115 1.06 7.29 3.63
C TYR A 115 0.70 7.89 2.27
N GLU A 116 0.96 7.16 1.20
CA GLU A 116 0.46 7.48 -0.15
C GLU A 116 0.09 6.19 -0.86
N LEU A 117 -1.14 6.09 -1.37
CA LEU A 117 -1.58 4.96 -2.18
C LEU A 117 -1.40 5.29 -3.66
N TRP A 118 -0.72 4.38 -4.36
CA TRP A 118 -0.62 4.29 -5.80
C TRP A 118 -1.45 3.10 -6.26
N GLY A 119 -2.74 3.36 -6.52
CA GLY A 119 -3.66 2.33 -6.97
C GLY A 119 -3.46 2.01 -8.43
N ILE A 120 -3.84 0.79 -8.83
CA ILE A 120 -3.91 0.36 -10.23
C ILE A 120 -5.30 -0.21 -10.48
N GLU A 121 -6.08 0.46 -11.32
CA GLU A 121 -7.45 0.03 -11.64
C GLU A 121 -7.40 -1.31 -12.38
N VAL A 122 -8.03 -2.33 -11.82
CA VAL A 122 -8.05 -3.68 -12.37
C VAL A 122 -9.11 -3.86 -13.47
N ALA A 123 -8.91 -4.82 -14.37
CA ALA A 123 -9.96 -5.25 -15.27
C ALA A 123 -10.93 -6.18 -14.51
N THR A 124 -12.20 -5.78 -14.43
CA THR A 124 -13.27 -6.58 -13.82
C THR A 124 -13.80 -7.68 -14.73
#